data_AF-A0A418QSH7-F1
#
_entry.id   AF-A0A418QSH7-F1
#
_cell.length_a   1.000
_cell.length_b   1.000
_cell.length_c   1.000
_cell.angle_alpha   90.00
_cell.angle_beta   90.00
_cell.angle_gamma   90.00
#
_symmetry.space_group_name_H-M   'P 1'
#
loop_
_entity.id
_entity.type
_entity.pdbx_description
1 polymer ?
#
loop_
_entity_poly.entity_id
_entity_poly.type
_entity_poly.pdbx_seq_one_letter_code
_entity_poly.pdbx_strand_id
1 'polypeptide(L)'
;MNAWLWVMAGGAVGAAARYGAQLLLAPLALRAAFPVPVLLINVLGSFLLGLTLALVGRGVWPDAARLAFGTGVLGAFTTFSTFSVELDDLLAHGQGGAALLYAGLSVTLGVLAAVAGRTLGSRL
;
A
#
# COMPACT_ATOMS: atom_id res chain seq x y z
N MET A 1 19.72 -3.67 -19.00
CA MET A 1 19.37 -2.55 -18.10
C MET A 1 19.22 -3.12 -16.70
N ASN A 2 20.02 -2.69 -15.72
CA ASN A 2 20.10 -3.37 -14.42
C ASN A 2 18.76 -3.28 -13.67
N ALA A 3 18.16 -4.41 -13.30
CA ALA A 3 16.91 -4.51 -12.53
C ALA A 3 16.88 -3.57 -11.31
N TRP A 4 18.03 -3.39 -10.67
CA TRP A 4 18.24 -2.44 -9.58
C TRP A 4 17.85 -1.01 -9.91
N LEU A 5 18.16 -0.50 -11.11
CA LEU A 5 17.83 0.87 -11.51
C LEU A 5 16.31 1.08 -11.53
N TRP A 6 15.56 0.10 -12.03
CA TRP A 6 14.11 0.15 -12.06
C TRP A 6 13.48 0.12 -10.67
N VAL A 7 14.02 -0.73 -9.78
CA VAL A 7 13.55 -0.80 -8.39
C VAL A 7 13.88 0.51 -7.65
N MET A 8 15.07 1.07 -7.82
CA MET A 8 15.47 2.33 -7.18
C MET A 8 14.64 3.52 -7.69
N ALA A 9 14.48 3.66 -9.01
CA ALA A 9 13.68 4.74 -9.58
C ALA A 9 12.21 4.65 -9.17
N GLY A 10 11.63 3.44 -9.25
CA GLY A 10 10.26 3.20 -8.78
C GLY A 10 10.13 3.46 -7.28
N GLY A 11 11.10 2.99 -6.48
CA GLY A 11 11.13 3.19 -5.04
C GLY A 11 11.16 4.65 -4.63
N ALA A 12 11.97 5.48 -5.32
CA ALA A 12 12.01 6.92 -5.08
C ALA A 12 10.63 7.57 -5.34
N VAL A 13 9.98 7.21 -6.45
CA VAL A 13 8.63 7.68 -6.78
C VAL A 13 7.61 7.22 -5.73
N GLY A 14 7.64 5.94 -5.36
CA GLY A 14 6.74 5.36 -4.36
C GLY A 14 6.87 6.01 -2.98
N ALA A 15 8.10 6.20 -2.51
CA ALA A 15 8.38 6.86 -1.23
C ALA A 15 7.92 8.33 -1.23
N ALA A 16 8.19 9.06 -2.31
CA ALA A 16 7.72 10.45 -2.46
C ALA A 16 6.19 10.53 -2.51
N ALA A 17 5.53 9.61 -3.23
CA ALA A 17 4.08 9.53 -3.29
C ALA A 17 3.46 9.20 -1.93
N ARG A 18 4.06 8.28 -1.15
CA ARG A 18 3.63 7.99 0.22
C ARG A 18 3.74 9.20 1.11
N TYR A 19 4.88 9.89 1.08
CA TYR A 19 5.09 11.12 1.86
C TYR A 19 4.06 12.19 1.49
N GLY A 20 3.84 12.43 0.19
CA GLY A 20 2.81 13.35 -0.29
C GLY A 20 1.40 12.96 0.18
N ALA A 21 1.04 11.67 0.09
CA ALA A 21 -0.25 11.18 0.56
C ALA A 21 -0.42 11.38 2.07
N GLN A 22 0.63 11.15 2.87
CA GLN A 22 0.60 11.41 4.32
C GLN A 22 0.39 12.90 4.62
N LEU A 23 1.03 13.81 3.89
CA LEU A 23 0.81 15.25 4.04
C LEU A 23 -0.62 15.65 3.67
N LEU A 24 -1.15 15.15 2.56
CA LEU A 24 -2.51 15.44 2.09
C LEU A 24 -3.57 14.90 3.07
N LEU A 25 -3.31 13.75 3.69
CA LEU A 25 -4.21 13.09 4.63
C LEU A 25 -3.97 13.50 6.09
N ALA A 26 -2.96 14.34 6.38
CA ALA A 26 -2.65 14.80 7.73
C ALA A 26 -3.86 15.45 8.45
N PRO A 27 -4.72 16.27 7.80
CA PRO A 27 -5.90 16.81 8.45
C PRO A 27 -6.89 15.72 8.91
N LEU A 28 -6.94 14.59 8.21
CA LEU A 28 -7.78 13.44 8.58
C LEU A 28 -7.18 12.69 9.78
N ALA A 29 -5.86 12.55 9.83
CA ALA A 29 -5.14 11.96 10.96
C ALA A 29 -5.29 12.78 12.25
N LEU A 30 -5.34 14.11 12.15
CA LEU A 30 -5.50 14.97 13.33
C LEU A 30 -6.93 14.96 13.88
N ARG A 31 -7.92 14.67 13.05
CA ARG A 31 -9.34 14.61 13.44
C ARG A 31 -9.76 13.22 13.88
N ALA A 32 -9.19 12.19 13.28
CA ALA A 32 -9.45 10.81 13.62
C ALA A 32 -8.44 10.35 14.68
N ALA A 33 -8.91 9.86 15.84
CA ALA A 33 -8.08 9.11 16.78
C ALA A 33 -7.71 7.70 16.23
N PHE A 34 -7.55 7.57 14.91
CA PHE A 34 -7.41 6.31 14.19
C PHE A 34 -6.45 6.48 13.00
N PRO A 35 -5.59 5.50 12.67
CA PRO A 35 -4.52 5.67 11.67
C PRO A 35 -5.03 5.49 10.24
N VAL A 36 -5.94 6.37 9.82
CA VAL A 36 -6.60 6.32 8.50
C VAL A 36 -5.61 6.47 7.33
N PRO A 37 -4.60 7.35 7.34
CA PRO A 37 -3.75 7.54 6.18
C PRO A 37 -3.01 6.28 5.74
N VAL A 38 -2.40 5.57 6.69
CA VAL A 38 -1.64 4.34 6.41
C VAL A 38 -2.57 3.20 5.96
N LEU A 39 -3.76 3.09 6.56
CA LEU A 39 -4.80 2.17 6.07
C LEU A 39 -5.10 2.42 4.58
N LEU A 40 -5.37 3.66 4.21
CA LEU A 40 -5.78 4.02 2.84
C LEU A 40 -4.67 3.75 1.82
N ILE A 41 -3.43 4.17 2.08
CA ILE A 41 -2.33 3.93 1.15
C ILE A 41 -2.03 2.43 1.00
N ASN A 42 -2.12 1.64 2.09
CA ASN A 42 -1.87 0.21 2.03
C ASN A 42 -2.97 -0.53 1.26
N VAL A 43 -4.24 -0.16 1.46
CA VAL A 43 -5.38 -0.72 0.72
C VAL A 43 -5.30 -0.37 -0.76
N LEU A 44 -5.04 0.90 -1.10
CA LEU A 44 -4.87 1.33 -2.49
C LEU A 44 -3.67 0.63 -3.14
N GLY A 45 -2.53 0.59 -2.46
CA GLY A 45 -1.34 -0.08 -2.97
C GLY A 45 -1.54 -1.58 -3.17
N SER A 46 -2.28 -2.24 -2.29
CA SER A 46 -2.65 -3.65 -2.45
C SER A 46 -3.52 -3.89 -3.68
N PHE A 47 -4.51 -3.03 -3.93
CA PHE A 47 -5.32 -3.06 -5.16
C PHE A 47 -4.46 -2.91 -6.41
N LEU A 48 -3.64 -1.86 -6.45
CA LEU A 48 -2.79 -1.57 -7.59
C LEU A 48 -1.79 -2.70 -7.85
N LEU A 49 -1.25 -3.32 -6.80
CA LEU A 49 -0.30 -4.43 -6.94
C LEU A 49 -0.99 -5.65 -7.55
N GLY A 50 -2.19 -6.01 -7.05
CA GLY A 50 -3.00 -7.08 -7.63
C GLY A 50 -3.30 -6.85 -9.11
N LEU A 51 -3.67 -5.62 -9.47
CA LEU A 51 -3.94 -5.20 -10.85
C LEU A 51 -2.70 -5.32 -11.74
N THR A 52 -1.57 -4.75 -11.30
CA THR A 52 -0.31 -4.79 -12.05
C THR A 52 0.14 -6.22 -12.31
N LEU A 53 0.10 -7.09 -11.31
CA LEU A 53 0.53 -8.47 -11.48
C LEU A 53 -0.38 -9.25 -12.44
N ALA A 54 -1.68 -8.96 -12.46
CA ALA A 54 -2.61 -9.56 -13.40
C ALA A 54 -2.38 -9.09 -14.85
N LEU A 55 -2.18 -7.77 -15.05
CA LEU A 55 -1.90 -7.21 -16.38
C LEU A 55 -0.56 -7.71 -16.95
N VAL A 56 0.46 -7.84 -16.11
CA VAL A 56 1.75 -8.44 -16.51
C VAL A 56 1.54 -9.93 -16.84
N GLY A 57 0.83 -10.69 -16.00
CA GLY A 57 0.58 -12.11 -16.26
C GLY A 57 -0.21 -12.39 -17.54
N ARG A 58 -1.01 -11.42 -18.00
CA ARG A 58 -1.74 -11.47 -19.28
C ARG A 58 -0.93 -10.98 -20.48
N GLY A 59 0.28 -10.47 -20.27
CA GLY A 59 1.08 -9.85 -21.33
C GLY A 59 0.55 -8.48 -21.81
N VAL A 60 -0.40 -7.86 -21.10
CA VAL A 60 -0.89 -6.51 -21.40
C VAL A 60 0.16 -5.47 -21.01
N TRP A 61 0.87 -5.72 -19.90
CA TRP A 61 2.01 -4.91 -19.46
C TRP A 61 3.31 -5.70 -19.60
N PRO A 62 4.44 -5.02 -19.86
CA PRO A 62 5.75 -5.69 -19.97
C PRO A 62 6.20 -6.26 -18.62
N ASP A 63 6.97 -7.36 -18.65
CA ASP A 63 7.50 -8.02 -17.44
C ASP A 63 8.27 -7.08 -16.50
N ALA A 64 8.94 -6.07 -17.07
CA ALA A 64 9.67 -5.06 -16.32
C ALA A 64 8.78 -4.29 -15.33
N ALA A 65 7.47 -4.18 -15.58
CA ALA A 65 6.54 -3.50 -14.68
C ALA A 65 6.39 -4.20 -13.32
N ARG A 66 6.64 -5.52 -13.25
CA ARG A 66 6.66 -6.26 -11.98
C ARG A 66 7.71 -5.69 -11.02
N LEU A 67 8.89 -5.36 -11.53
CA LEU A 67 9.98 -4.81 -10.73
C LEU A 67 9.84 -3.29 -10.55
N ALA A 68 9.64 -2.54 -11.63
CA ALA A 68 9.58 -1.09 -11.57
C ALA A 68 8.38 -0.59 -10.75
N PHE A 69 7.19 -1.09 -11.07
CA PHE A 69 5.95 -0.64 -10.44
C PHE A 69 5.57 -1.49 -9.23
N GLY A 70 5.64 -2.81 -9.33
CA GLY A 70 5.32 -3.72 -8.22
C GLY A 70 6.30 -3.58 -7.06
N THR A 71 7.56 -3.97 -7.25
CA THR A 71 8.57 -3.92 -6.18
C THR A 71 9.01 -2.50 -5.87
N GLY A 72 9.25 -1.66 -6.88
CA GLY A 72 9.70 -0.28 -6.70
C GLY A 72 8.60 0.63 -6.15
N VAL A 73 7.69 1.08 -7.03
CA VAL A 73 6.67 2.09 -6.67
C VAL A 73 5.76 1.60 -5.54
N LEU A 74 5.07 0.48 -5.73
CA LEU A 74 4.07 0.02 -4.76
C LEU A 74 4.70 -0.51 -3.47
N GLY A 75 5.88 -1.13 -3.58
CA GLY A 75 6.66 -1.55 -2.41
C GLY A 75 7.09 -0.39 -1.51
N ALA A 76 7.48 0.76 -2.09
CA ALA A 76 7.84 1.95 -1.31
C ALA A 76 6.65 2.86 -0.96
N PHE A 77 5.57 2.80 -1.74
CA PHE A 77 4.33 3.53 -1.50
C PHE A 77 3.52 2.96 -0.32
N THR A 78 3.56 1.64 -0.12
CA THR A 78 2.94 0.97 1.03
C THR A 78 3.95 0.82 2.17
N THR A 79 3.47 0.60 3.39
CA THR A 79 4.34 0.43 4.56
C THR A 79 3.70 -0.44 5.65
N PHE A 80 4.31 -1.58 5.93
CA PHE A 80 3.94 -2.44 7.06
C PHE A 80 4.60 -1.98 8.38
N SER A 81 5.80 -1.38 8.30
CA SER A 81 6.52 -0.94 9.49
C SER A 81 5.82 0.25 10.16
N THR A 82 5.32 1.22 9.39
CA THR A 82 4.54 2.34 9.96
C THR A 82 3.22 1.84 10.55
N PHE A 83 2.51 0.94 9.86
CA PHE A 83 1.33 0.26 10.40
C PHE A 83 1.61 -0.40 11.77
N SER A 84 2.76 -1.07 11.90
CA SER A 84 3.14 -1.77 13.14
C SER A 84 3.39 -0.81 14.30
N VAL A 85 4.03 0.33 14.04
CA VAL A 85 4.27 1.39 15.05
C VAL A 85 2.95 2.05 15.46
N GLU A 86 2.08 2.38 14.50
CA GLU A 86 0.76 2.96 14.80
C GLU A 86 -0.13 1.99 15.60
N LEU A 87 -0.03 0.68 15.32
CA LEU A 87 -0.72 -0.34 16.09
C LEU A 87 -0.19 -0.42 17.53
N ASP A 88 1.13 -0.38 17.71
CA ASP A 88 1.79 -0.34 19.03
C ASP A 88 1.40 0.93 19.81
N ASP A 89 1.37 2.09 19.15
CA ASP A 89 0.93 3.35 19.75
C ASP A 89 -0.50 3.24 20.28
N LEU A 90 -1.44 2.66 19.51
CA LEU A 90 -2.81 2.45 19.98
C LEU A 90 -2.85 1.56 21.24
N LEU A 91 -2.05 0.49 21.28
CA LEU A 91 -1.96 -0.40 22.44
C LEU A 91 -1.35 0.30 23.65
N ALA A 92 -0.27 1.06 23.46
CA ALA A 92 0.41 1.82 24.50
C ALA A 92 -0.50 2.87 25.15
N HIS A 93 -1.45 3.44 24.39
CA HIS A 93 -2.45 4.37 24.88
C HIS A 93 -3.72 3.70 25.43
N GLY A 94 -3.71 2.36 25.63
CA GLY A 94 -4.84 1.61 26.16
C GLY A 94 -6.01 1.43 25.18
N GLN A 95 -5.83 1.77 23.90
CA GLN A 95 -6.87 1.74 22.87
C GLN A 95 -6.96 0.37 22.16
N GLY A 96 -7.00 -0.72 22.94
CA GLY A 96 -6.94 -2.08 22.40
C GLY A 96 -8.04 -2.41 21.37
N GLY A 97 -9.25 -1.89 21.55
CA GLY A 97 -10.33 -2.05 20.57
C GLY A 97 -10.03 -1.39 19.22
N ALA A 98 -9.44 -0.19 19.24
CA ALA A 98 -9.03 0.51 18.02
C ALA A 98 -7.85 -0.19 17.34
N ALA A 99 -6.90 -0.72 18.12
CA ALA A 99 -5.79 -1.51 17.59
C ALA A 99 -6.30 -2.78 16.87
N LEU A 100 -7.18 -3.55 17.51
CA LEU A 100 -7.78 -4.73 16.90
C LEU A 100 -8.55 -4.40 15.61
N LEU A 101 -9.32 -3.31 15.61
CA LEU A 101 -10.01 -2.84 14.43
C LEU A 101 -9.02 -2.43 13.33
N TYR A 102 -7.96 -1.70 13.67
CA TYR A 102 -6.94 -1.25 12.71
C TYR A 102 -6.18 -2.41 12.06
N ALA A 103 -5.77 -3.40 12.85
CA ALA A 103 -5.16 -4.62 12.34
C ALA A 103 -6.13 -5.42 11.46
N GLY A 104 -7.36 -5.61 11.93
CA GLY A 104 -8.40 -6.33 11.21
C GLY A 104 -8.71 -5.70 9.85
N LEU A 105 -8.95 -4.38 9.82
CA LEU A 105 -9.22 -3.64 8.60
C LEU A 105 -8.02 -3.66 7.65
N SER A 106 -6.80 -3.45 8.15
CA SER A 106 -5.59 -3.42 7.30
C SER A 106 -5.39 -4.75 6.56
N VAL A 107 -5.57 -5.88 7.25
CA VAL A 107 -5.42 -7.21 6.64
C VAL A 107 -6.61 -7.51 5.72
N THR A 108 -7.84 -7.37 6.21
CA THR A 108 -9.03 -7.77 5.42
C THR A 108 -9.21 -6.90 4.18
N LEU A 109 -9.19 -5.57 4.33
CA LEU A 109 -9.34 -4.66 3.19
C LEU A 109 -8.14 -4.76 2.25
N GLY A 110 -6.92 -4.93 2.76
CA GLY A 110 -5.72 -5.11 1.93
C GLY A 110 -5.82 -6.36 1.04
N VAL A 111 -6.20 -7.50 1.61
CA VAL A 111 -6.38 -8.75 0.85
C VAL A 111 -7.52 -8.63 -0.14
N LEU A 112 -8.68 -8.11 0.28
CA LEU A 112 -9.83 -7.91 -0.60
C LEU A 112 -9.49 -6.97 -1.76
N ALA A 113 -8.76 -5.89 -1.50
CA ALA A 113 -8.29 -4.95 -2.50
C ALA A 113 -7.36 -5.63 -3.51
N ALA A 114 -6.37 -6.42 -3.06
CA ALA A 114 -5.48 -7.17 -3.94
C ALA A 114 -6.24 -8.18 -4.82
N VAL A 115 -7.23 -8.88 -4.26
CA VAL A 115 -8.11 -9.80 -5.01
C VAL A 115 -8.93 -9.02 -6.06
N ALA A 116 -9.51 -7.89 -5.68
CA ALA A 116 -10.29 -7.05 -6.58
C ALA A 116 -9.43 -6.52 -7.74
N GLY A 117 -8.24 -6.00 -7.45
CA GLY A 117 -7.30 -5.53 -8.47
C GLY A 117 -6.90 -6.64 -9.44
N ARG A 118 -6.55 -7.82 -8.91
CA ARG A 118 -6.22 -8.99 -9.74
C ARG A 118 -7.39 -9.45 -10.61
N THR A 119 -8.61 -9.46 -10.07
CA THR A 119 -9.82 -9.88 -10.79
C THR A 119 -10.19 -8.88 -11.89
N LEU A 120 -10.00 -7.59 -11.65
CA LEU A 120 -10.18 -6.56 -12.67
C LEU A 120 -9.12 -6.72 -13.78
N GLY A 121 -7.85 -6.84 -13.42
CA GLY A 121 -6.76 -7.01 -14.38
C GLY A 121 -6.91 -8.29 -15.21
N SER A 122 -7.46 -9.36 -14.64
CA SER A 122 -7.72 -10.59 -15.39
C SER A 122 -8.85 -10.46 -16.43
N ARG A 123 -9.61 -9.37 -16.41
CA ARG A 123 -10.71 -9.09 -17.36
C ARG A 123 -10.38 -8.01 -18.40
N LEU A 124 -9.35 -7.20 -18.17
CA LEU A 124 -8.79 -6.21 -19.11
C LEU A 124 -7.80 -6.85 -20.07
#